data_AF-A0A3M2A1G9-F1
#
_entry.id   AF-A0A3M2A1G9-F1
#
_cell.length_a   1.000
_cell.length_b   1.000
_cell.length_c   1.000
_cell.angle_alpha   90.00
_cell.angle_beta   90.00
_cell.angle_gamma   90.00
#
_symmetry.space_group_name_H-M   'P 1'
#
loop_
_entity.id
_entity.type
_entity.pdbx_description
1 polymer ?
#
loop_
_entity_poly.entity_id
_entity_poly.type
_entity_poly.pdbx_seq_one_letter_code
_entity_poly.pdbx_strand_id
1 'polypeptide(L)'
;PTPAGRAAVEDDAPLPSLFADALDDLDDEERRVLYRAALKMIRRLQRQGRIPVSAMCVTCTYFRPNVHPGPSPHHCALVDEPMADTDLRLDCPDHVPAPADVEAENFARFRRARAAEP
;
A
#
# COMPACT_ATOMS: atom_id res chain seq x y z
N PRO A 1 -12.99 -2.69 17.70
CA PRO A 1 -13.19 -4.15 17.80
C PRO A 1 -14.07 -4.53 19.02
N THR A 2 -15.12 -5.35 18.80
CA THR A 2 -16.01 -5.86 19.86
C THR A 2 -15.29 -6.91 20.71
N PRO A 3 -15.75 -7.20 21.95
CA PRO A 3 -15.18 -8.25 22.78
C PRO A 3 -15.18 -9.63 22.11
N ALA A 4 -16.25 -9.94 21.36
CA ALA A 4 -16.33 -11.16 20.53
C ALA A 4 -15.28 -11.18 19.41
N GLY A 5 -14.95 -10.03 18.83
CA GLY A 5 -13.89 -9.92 17.81
C GLY A 5 -12.47 -10.02 18.36
N ARG A 6 -12.25 -9.91 19.68
CA ARG A 6 -10.93 -10.12 20.31
C ARG A 6 -10.73 -11.59 20.69
N ALA A 7 -11.78 -12.24 21.20
CA ALA A 7 -11.75 -13.66 21.59
C ALA A 7 -11.53 -14.61 20.40
N ALA A 8 -11.90 -14.21 19.19
CA ALA A 8 -11.68 -15.01 17.97
C ALA A 8 -10.24 -14.95 17.42
N VAL A 9 -9.34 -14.17 18.04
CA VAL A 9 -7.96 -13.96 17.56
C VAL A 9 -6.93 -14.70 18.44
N GLU A 10 -7.33 -15.23 19.60
CA GLU A 10 -6.37 -15.74 20.60
C GLU A 10 -5.96 -17.21 20.44
N ASP A 11 -6.59 -18.00 19.55
CA ASP A 11 -6.39 -19.47 19.51
C ASP A 11 -5.79 -20.03 18.19
N ASP A 12 -5.54 -19.18 17.20
CA ASP A 12 -4.85 -19.58 15.97
C ASP A 12 -3.61 -18.70 15.79
N ALA A 13 -2.43 -19.32 15.74
CA ALA A 13 -1.20 -18.59 15.42
C ALA A 13 -1.43 -17.82 14.11
N PRO A 14 -1.14 -16.51 14.07
CA PRO A 14 -1.46 -15.69 12.92
C PRO A 14 -0.80 -16.29 11.69
N LEU A 15 -1.55 -16.45 10.59
CA LEU A 15 -1.08 -17.11 9.36
C LEU A 15 0.39 -16.82 9.00
N PRO A 16 0.89 -15.56 9.06
CA PRO A 16 2.30 -15.25 8.80
C PRO A 16 3.32 -16.02 9.66
N SER A 17 3.02 -16.32 10.93
CA SER A 17 3.93 -17.06 11.81
C SER A 17 4.00 -18.55 11.46
N LEU A 18 2.88 -19.16 11.05
CA LEU A 18 2.85 -20.57 10.62
C LEU A 18 3.73 -20.83 9.38
N PHE A 19 3.76 -19.87 8.45
CA PHE A 19 4.63 -19.97 7.28
C PHE A 19 6.10 -19.69 7.61
N ALA A 20 6.39 -18.91 8.64
CA ALA A 20 7.77 -18.64 9.05
C ALA A 20 8.46 -19.92 9.52
N ASP A 21 7.80 -20.70 10.38
CA ASP A 21 8.34 -21.97 10.89
C ASP A 21 8.52 -23.00 9.76
N ALA A 22 7.57 -23.11 8.84
CA ALA A 22 7.67 -24.03 7.70
C ALA A 22 8.76 -23.63 6.69
N LEU A 23 9.11 -22.33 6.62
CA LEU A 23 10.23 -21.89 5.80
C LEU A 23 11.57 -22.36 6.39
N ASP A 24 11.65 -22.58 7.71
CA ASP A 24 12.88 -23.00 8.38
C ASP A 24 13.34 -24.41 8.03
N ASP A 25 12.41 -25.26 7.58
CA ASP A 25 12.70 -26.60 7.08
C ASP A 25 13.36 -26.61 5.68
N LEU A 26 13.29 -25.49 4.94
CA LEU A 26 13.83 -25.40 3.59
C LEU A 26 15.33 -25.06 3.58
N ASP A 27 16.09 -25.66 2.66
CA ASP A 27 17.46 -25.23 2.43
C ASP A 27 17.54 -23.88 1.68
N ASP A 28 18.76 -23.33 1.56
CA ASP A 28 18.98 -22.03 0.91
C ASP A 28 18.51 -21.99 -0.56
N GLU A 29 18.64 -23.09 -1.30
CA GLU A 29 18.25 -23.14 -2.70
C GLU A 29 16.73 -23.24 -2.84
N GLU A 30 16.10 -24.06 -2.00
CA GLU A 30 14.64 -24.18 -1.91
C GLU A 30 14.00 -22.82 -1.57
N ARG A 31 14.54 -22.09 -0.59
CA ARG A 31 14.06 -20.73 -0.26
C ARG A 31 14.22 -19.76 -1.44
N ARG A 32 15.34 -19.80 -2.15
CA ARG A 32 15.56 -18.95 -3.34
C ARG A 32 14.59 -19.26 -4.47
N VAL A 33 14.34 -20.53 -4.75
CA VAL A 33 13.40 -20.97 -5.78
C VAL A 33 11.98 -20.57 -5.41
N LEU A 34 11.56 -20.80 -4.17
CA LEU A 34 10.24 -20.43 -3.66
C LEU A 34 10.02 -18.92 -3.73
N TYR A 35 10.98 -18.12 -3.28
CA TYR A 35 10.91 -16.67 -3.36
C TYR A 35 10.74 -16.18 -4.80
N ARG A 36 11.54 -16.71 -5.73
CA ARG A 36 11.43 -16.37 -7.16
C ARG A 36 10.07 -16.76 -7.73
N ALA A 37 9.51 -17.91 -7.34
CA ALA A 37 8.18 -18.34 -7.74
C ALA A 37 7.10 -17.39 -7.19
N ALA A 38 7.18 -17.03 -5.91
CA ALA A 38 6.29 -16.08 -5.27
C ALA A 38 6.29 -14.71 -5.98
N LEU A 39 7.46 -14.16 -6.28
CA LEU A 39 7.58 -12.91 -7.06
C LEU A 39 6.89 -12.99 -8.42
N LYS A 40 7.08 -14.10 -9.15
CA LYS A 40 6.42 -14.32 -10.46
C LYS A 40 4.90 -14.38 -10.33
N MET A 41 4.40 -15.08 -9.31
CA MET A 41 2.97 -15.18 -9.04
C MET A 41 2.37 -13.83 -8.65
N ILE A 42 2.99 -13.11 -7.72
CA ILE A 42 2.60 -11.75 -7.31
C ILE A 42 2.57 -10.84 -8.54
N ARG A 43 3.62 -10.83 -9.37
CA ARG A 43 3.67 -10.01 -10.59
C ARG A 43 2.58 -10.38 -11.58
N ARG A 44 2.26 -11.67 -11.75
CA ARG A 44 1.18 -12.14 -12.61
C ARG A 44 -0.18 -11.65 -12.11
N LEU A 45 -0.44 -11.81 -10.81
CA LEU A 45 -1.69 -11.37 -10.17
C LEU A 45 -1.84 -9.85 -10.26
N GLN A 46 -0.77 -9.09 -10.06
CA GLN A 46 -0.74 -7.64 -10.26
C GLN A 46 -1.07 -7.23 -11.69
N ARG A 47 -0.44 -7.87 -12.69
CA ARG A 47 -0.74 -7.61 -14.11
C ARG A 47 -2.19 -7.97 -14.50
N GLN A 48 -2.82 -8.88 -13.77
CA GLN A 48 -4.21 -9.26 -13.94
C GLN A 48 -5.17 -8.39 -13.10
N GLY A 49 -4.66 -7.42 -12.32
CA GLY A 49 -5.47 -6.58 -11.43
C GLY A 49 -6.09 -7.34 -10.25
N ARG A 50 -5.57 -8.52 -9.89
CA ARG A 50 -6.11 -9.38 -8.80
C ARG A 50 -5.56 -9.01 -7.43
N ILE A 51 -4.36 -8.41 -7.39
CA ILE A 51 -3.77 -7.79 -6.19
C ILE A 51 -3.12 -6.47 -6.63
N PRO A 52 -3.11 -5.43 -5.78
CA PRO A 52 -2.51 -4.15 -6.16
C PRO A 52 -0.98 -4.25 -6.28
N VAL A 53 -0.41 -3.47 -7.20
CA VAL A 53 1.00 -3.03 -7.12
C VAL A 53 1.00 -1.91 -6.09
N SER A 54 1.80 -2.00 -5.02
CA SER A 54 1.84 -1.07 -3.86
C SER A 54 0.85 0.08 -3.98
N ALA A 55 -0.29 -0.06 -3.29
CA ALA A 55 -1.47 0.78 -3.35
C ALA A 55 -1.27 2.14 -2.67
N MET A 56 -0.15 2.79 -2.97
CA MET A 56 0.25 4.04 -2.35
C MET A 56 -0.65 5.18 -2.82
N CYS A 57 -0.98 6.11 -1.95
CA CYS A 57 -1.74 7.31 -2.33
C CYS A 57 -1.13 8.02 -3.55
N VAL A 58 0.20 8.10 -3.63
CA VAL A 58 0.90 8.79 -4.74
C VAL A 58 0.72 8.14 -6.11
N THR A 59 0.27 6.88 -6.18
CA THR A 59 -0.01 6.17 -7.45
C THR A 59 -1.51 6.04 -7.75
N CYS A 60 -2.37 6.66 -6.92
CA CYS A 60 -3.83 6.54 -7.00
C CYS A 60 -4.46 7.60 -7.91
N THR A 61 -5.51 7.23 -8.66
CA THR A 61 -6.28 8.16 -9.51
C THR A 61 -7.03 9.23 -8.72
N TYR A 62 -7.34 8.98 -7.44
CA TYR A 62 -8.07 9.91 -6.59
C TYR A 62 -7.17 10.91 -5.86
N PHE A 63 -5.86 10.67 -5.86
CA PHE A 63 -4.92 11.49 -5.13
C PHE A 63 -4.63 12.79 -5.88
N ARG A 64 -4.81 13.91 -5.17
CA ARG A 64 -4.51 15.25 -5.67
C ARG A 64 -3.48 15.90 -4.73
N PRO A 65 -2.19 15.90 -5.10
CA PRO A 65 -1.16 16.44 -4.22
C PRO A 65 -1.16 17.97 -4.20
N ASN A 66 -0.93 18.56 -3.02
CA ASN A 66 -0.65 19.99 -2.85
C ASN A 66 -1.74 20.92 -3.39
N VAL A 67 -3.01 20.53 -3.29
CA VAL A 67 -4.15 21.35 -3.74
C VAL A 67 -4.74 22.25 -2.65
N HIS A 68 -4.42 21.98 -1.37
CA HIS A 68 -4.83 22.82 -0.23
C HIS A 68 -3.64 23.58 0.37
N PRO A 69 -3.90 24.76 0.97
CA PRO A 69 -2.94 25.42 1.85
C PRO A 69 -2.86 24.72 3.23
N GLY A 70 -1.77 24.96 3.96
CA GLY A 70 -1.63 24.51 5.35
C GLY A 70 -1.13 23.06 5.52
N PRO A 71 -1.35 22.46 6.71
CA PRO A 71 -0.70 21.21 7.13
C PRO A 71 -1.26 19.94 6.48
N SER A 72 -2.44 20.03 5.85
CA SER A 72 -3.06 18.92 5.11
C SER A 72 -3.19 19.26 3.62
N PRO A 73 -2.07 19.38 2.88
CA PRO A 73 -2.07 19.98 1.56
C PRO A 73 -2.59 19.05 0.46
N HIS A 74 -2.70 17.75 0.71
CA HIS A 74 -3.18 16.77 -0.26
C HIS A 74 -4.68 16.56 -0.14
N HIS A 75 -5.30 15.96 -1.16
CA HIS A 75 -6.71 15.63 -1.14
C HIS A 75 -6.96 14.23 -1.70
N CYS A 76 -7.85 13.47 -1.07
CA CYS A 76 -8.38 12.24 -1.62
C CYS A 76 -9.76 12.49 -2.22
N ALA A 77 -9.88 12.44 -3.54
CA ALA A 77 -11.16 12.67 -4.22
C ALA A 77 -12.20 11.56 -4.04
N LEU A 78 -11.83 10.40 -3.47
CA LEU A 78 -12.77 9.31 -3.20
C LEU A 78 -13.56 9.54 -1.92
N VAL A 79 -12.87 9.91 -0.84
CA VAL A 79 -13.49 10.21 0.47
C VAL A 79 -13.78 11.69 0.68
N ASP A 80 -13.26 12.54 -0.21
CA ASP A 80 -13.45 13.99 -0.24
C ASP A 80 -12.89 14.72 0.98
N GLU A 81 -11.68 14.36 1.41
CA GLU A 81 -11.03 14.93 2.59
C GLU A 81 -9.58 15.38 2.31
N PRO A 82 -9.11 16.47 2.96
CA PRO A 82 -7.71 16.86 2.95
C PRO A 82 -6.86 15.91 3.79
N MET A 83 -5.59 15.73 3.40
CA MET A 83 -4.64 14.78 4.01
C MET A 83 -3.29 15.45 4.25
N ALA A 84 -2.73 15.27 5.44
CA ALA A 84 -1.32 15.55 5.73
C ALA A 84 -0.43 14.42 5.18
N ASP A 85 0.89 14.65 5.15
CA ASP A 85 1.86 13.62 4.74
C ASP A 85 1.74 12.34 5.59
N THR A 86 1.42 12.48 6.89
CA THR A 86 1.24 11.36 7.81
C THR A 86 -0.03 10.55 7.56
N ASP A 87 -1.00 11.10 6.82
CA ASP A 87 -2.27 10.44 6.51
C ASP A 87 -2.17 9.61 5.22
N LEU A 88 -1.09 9.80 4.44
CA LEU A 88 -0.88 9.07 3.19
C LEU A 88 -0.63 7.58 3.45
N ARG A 89 -1.44 6.75 2.79
CA ARG A 89 -1.34 5.30 2.91
C ARG A 89 -0.28 4.76 1.96
N LEU A 90 0.56 3.86 2.47
CA LEU A 90 1.45 3.02 1.67
C LEU A 90 0.72 1.79 1.08
N ASP A 91 -0.43 1.45 1.67
CA ASP A 91 -1.31 0.37 1.26
C ASP A 91 -2.77 0.79 1.50
N CYS A 92 -3.38 1.43 0.49
CA CYS A 92 -4.76 1.89 0.55
C CYS A 92 -5.71 0.79 0.00
N PRO A 93 -6.70 0.31 0.77
CA PRO A 93 -7.61 -0.74 0.31
C PRO A 93 -8.50 -0.29 -0.85
N ASP A 94 -8.79 1.02 -0.93
CA ASP A 94 -9.63 1.61 -1.97
C ASP A 94 -8.82 2.21 -3.13
N HIS A 95 -7.53 1.84 -3.24
CA HIS A 95 -6.65 2.32 -4.29
C HIS A 95 -7.15 1.91 -5.67
N VAL A 96 -7.17 2.89 -6.57
CA VAL A 96 -7.36 2.67 -8.00
C VAL A 96 -6.13 3.22 -8.71
N PRO A 97 -5.39 2.39 -9.46
CA PRO A 97 -4.20 2.84 -10.19
C PRO A 97 -4.53 4.02 -11.12
N ALA A 98 -3.75 5.09 -11.01
CA ALA A 98 -3.83 6.18 -11.98
C ALA A 98 -3.27 5.73 -13.34
N PRO A 99 -3.72 6.33 -14.45
CA PRO A 99 -2.98 6.29 -15.71
C PRO A 99 -1.52 6.72 -15.51
N ALA A 100 -0.58 6.14 -16.27
CA ALA A 100 0.86 6.31 -16.02
C ALA A 100 1.34 7.78 -16.09
N ASP A 101 0.72 8.59 -16.94
CA ASP A 101 0.95 10.03 -17.05
C ASP A 101 0.45 10.78 -15.80
N VAL A 102 -0.74 10.43 -15.32
CA VAL A 102 -1.32 11.00 -14.10
C VAL A 102 -0.52 10.59 -12.86
N GLU A 103 -0.09 9.33 -12.77
CA GLU A 103 0.79 8.84 -11.71
C GLU A 103 2.12 9.63 -11.70
N ALA A 104 2.76 9.78 -12.85
CA ALA A 104 4.01 10.52 -12.97
C ALA A 104 3.84 11.99 -12.56
N GLU A 105 2.74 12.63 -12.96
CA GLU A 105 2.42 14.00 -12.56
C GLU A 105 2.12 14.11 -11.05
N ASN A 106 1.33 13.20 -10.50
CA ASN A 106 1.03 13.13 -9.07
C ASN A 106 2.32 13.01 -8.25
N PHE A 107 3.22 12.11 -8.65
CA PHE A 107 4.50 11.94 -7.98
C PHE A 107 5.39 13.18 -8.12
N ALA A 108 5.44 13.80 -9.30
CA ALA A 108 6.20 15.04 -9.52
C ALA A 108 5.67 16.20 -8.67
N ARG A 109 4.35 16.35 -8.55
CA ARG A 109 3.70 17.39 -7.72
C ARG A 109 3.88 17.12 -6.23
N PHE A 110 3.75 15.86 -5.79
CA PHE A 110 3.98 15.46 -4.39
C PHE A 110 5.41 15.76 -3.95
N ARG A 111 6.41 15.42 -4.79
CA ARG A 111 7.83 15.64 -4.49
C ARG A 111 8.25 17.10 -4.43
N ARG A 112 7.45 18.03 -4.97
CA ARG A 112 7.72 19.46 -4.82
C ARG A 112 7.40 19.82 -3.37
N ALA A 113 8.45 19.92 -2.55
CA ALA A 113 8.36 20.45 -1.20
C ALA A 113 7.59 21.77 -1.23
N ARG A 114 6.47 21.83 -0.51
CA ARG A 114 5.93 23.11 -0.08
C ARG A 114 6.93 23.64 0.95
N ALA A 115 7.46 24.84 0.72
CA ALA A 115 8.09 25.59 1.79
C ALA A 115 7.11 25.58 2.97
N ALA A 116 7.56 25.14 4.13
CA ALA A 116 6.83 25.36 5.37
C ALA A 116 6.57 26.88 5.44
N GLU A 117 5.33 27.30 5.23
CA GLU A 117 4.90 28.64 5.62
C GLU A 117 4.91 28.66 7.16
N PRO A 118 5.43 29.73 7.76
CA PRO A 118 5.94 29.75 9.14
C PRO A 118 4.89 29.50 10.22
#